data_AF-A0A6A2XCF6-F1
#
_entry.id   AF-A0A6A2XCF6-F1
#
_cell.length_a   1.000
_cell.length_b   1.000
_cell.length_c   1.000
_cell.angle_alpha   90.00
_cell.angle_beta   90.00
_cell.angle_gamma   90.00
#
_symmetry.space_group_name_H-M   'P 1'
#
loop_
_entity.id
_entity.type
_entity.pdbx_description
1 polymer ?
#
loop_
_entity_poly.entity_id
_entity_poly.type
_entity_poly.pdbx_seq_one_letter_code
_entity_poly.pdbx_strand_id
1 'polypeptide(L)'
;MATDDATGSADDAIDPWRKYSIPDPTNRHRFTCKFCGKPTTGGVYRVKQHLVGGFKNSKRCPKCPEHVRVEVRDYYMIQKESGKNTDVFPTNEVEVDEYDEEDDDGAGEGGSKVPPLKKPKQIGPMDKFYAKKPEDILKGRKGGKQQTINEVCRKDLRDKACKEIARWFYDAGLPFNAASYDSFHIAMEAVAQFGPGFKPPSMHELRVPLLKNEVESTQNELKDYKKEWALKGCSILSDGWRDSTVQKDIVNFLVNSPKGSVFLKSLDVSEIKKDANTLFKMLDDMVEKIGEENVVQVVTDNASNYVKAGRYTKQLTYAYIVTCFESSCFSL
;
A
#
# COMPACT_ATOMS: atom_id res chain seq x y z
N MET A 1 -21.72 0.21 48.55
CA MET A 1 -20.30 0.64 48.63
C MET A 1 -19.50 -0.46 47.94
N ALA A 2 -19.34 -0.35 46.62
CA ALA A 2 -18.13 0.19 45.98
C ALA A 2 -16.94 -0.78 46.20
N THR A 3 -16.59 -1.64 45.23
CA THR A 3 -15.59 -1.47 44.12
C THR A 3 -14.45 -2.48 44.41
N ASP A 4 -13.83 -3.25 43.51
CA ASP A 4 -13.85 -3.36 42.06
C ASP A 4 -13.34 -4.75 41.63
N ASP A 5 -13.79 -5.16 40.44
CA ASP A 5 -13.33 -6.29 39.63
C ASP A 5 -11.86 -6.18 39.18
N ALA A 6 -11.21 -7.33 39.00
CA ALA A 6 -10.35 -7.59 37.84
C ALA A 6 -10.17 -9.11 37.65
N THR A 7 -10.99 -9.66 36.76
CA THR A 7 -10.90 -10.98 36.16
C THR A 7 -9.79 -11.06 35.12
N GLY A 8 -9.16 -12.24 35.00
CA GLY A 8 -8.73 -12.78 33.70
C GLY A 8 -7.24 -12.74 33.34
N SER A 9 -6.57 -13.88 33.40
CA SER A 9 -6.20 -14.70 32.22
C SER A 9 -4.89 -15.47 32.41
N ALA A 10 -4.89 -16.70 31.90
CA ALA A 10 -3.83 -17.69 32.01
C ALA A 10 -2.71 -17.49 30.96
N ASP A 11 -1.51 -17.88 31.37
CA ASP A 11 -0.38 -18.37 30.55
C ASP A 11 0.19 -17.50 29.43
N ASP A 12 0.95 -16.46 29.83
CA ASP A 12 2.10 -15.97 29.06
C ASP A 12 3.39 -16.62 29.63
N ALA A 13 4.05 -17.46 28.84
CA ALA A 13 5.29 -18.14 29.22
C ALA A 13 6.37 -17.15 29.69
N ILE A 14 6.66 -17.17 31.00
CA ILE A 14 7.62 -16.28 31.65
C ILE A 14 9.02 -16.50 31.05
N ASP A 15 9.55 -15.45 30.42
CA ASP A 15 10.86 -15.37 29.77
C ASP A 15 12.00 -16.00 30.64
N PRO A 16 12.68 -17.07 30.18
CA PRO A 16 13.54 -17.93 30.99
C PRO A 16 14.67 -17.21 31.76
N TRP A 17 15.23 -16.11 31.24
CA TRP A 17 16.32 -15.37 31.92
C TRP A 17 15.94 -14.85 33.32
N ARG A 18 14.63 -14.66 33.59
CA ARG A 18 14.14 -14.22 34.90
C ARG A 18 14.44 -15.24 36.00
N LYS A 19 14.47 -16.53 35.66
CA LYS A 19 14.83 -17.61 36.60
C LYS A 19 16.29 -17.54 37.03
N TYR A 20 17.16 -17.02 36.15
CA TYR A 20 18.63 -17.10 36.28
C TYR A 20 19.30 -15.76 36.64
N SER A 21 18.52 -14.73 36.94
CA SER A 21 19.01 -13.41 37.32
C SER A 21 18.23 -12.82 38.50
N ILE A 22 18.87 -11.89 39.22
CA ILE A 22 18.28 -11.18 40.35
C ILE A 22 18.22 -9.69 39.98
N PRO A 23 17.04 -9.07 39.94
CA PRO A 23 16.92 -7.64 39.72
C PRO A 23 17.43 -6.86 40.93
N ASP A 24 18.07 -5.73 40.67
CA ASP A 24 18.44 -4.81 41.74
C ASP A 24 17.23 -3.97 42.18
N PRO A 25 16.93 -3.90 43.49
CA PRO A 25 15.79 -3.11 43.99
C PRO A 25 15.96 -1.60 43.78
N THR A 26 17.20 -1.11 43.63
CA THR A 26 17.50 0.32 43.45
C THR A 26 17.57 0.75 41.99
N ASN A 27 17.80 -0.18 41.06
CA ASN A 27 17.99 0.15 39.65
C ASN A 27 17.39 -0.92 38.72
N ARG A 28 16.32 -0.52 38.00
CA ARG A 28 15.59 -1.36 37.04
C ARG A 28 16.45 -1.89 35.86
N HIS A 29 17.61 -1.30 35.63
CA HIS A 29 18.53 -1.69 34.54
C HIS A 29 19.75 -2.48 35.03
N ARG A 30 19.82 -2.82 36.33
CA ARG A 30 20.89 -3.61 36.92
C ARG A 30 20.38 -4.99 37.32
N PHE A 31 21.05 -6.02 36.82
CA PHE A 31 20.71 -7.41 37.10
C PHE A 31 21.97 -8.20 37.46
N THR A 32 21.86 -9.06 38.46
CA THR A 32 22.95 -9.93 38.92
C THR A 32 22.72 -11.35 38.42
N CYS A 33 23.73 -11.93 37.77
CA CYS A 33 23.66 -13.33 37.30
C CYS A 33 23.74 -14.30 38.49
N LYS A 34 22.80 -15.26 38.60
CA LYS A 34 22.80 -16.25 39.69
C LYS A 34 23.96 -17.25 39.64
N PHE A 35 24.58 -17.45 38.48
CA PHE A 35 25.67 -18.42 38.31
C PHE A 35 27.05 -17.86 38.63
N CYS A 36 27.37 -16.65 38.17
CA CYS A 36 28.69 -16.04 38.37
C CYS A 36 28.69 -14.86 39.34
N GLY A 37 27.53 -14.43 39.82
CA GLY A 37 27.40 -13.28 40.74
C GLY A 37 27.72 -11.93 40.11
N LYS A 38 27.99 -11.86 38.80
CA LYS A 38 28.38 -10.62 38.14
C LYS A 38 27.17 -9.69 37.95
N PRO A 39 27.25 -8.42 38.39
CA PRO A 39 26.25 -7.42 38.06
C PRO A 39 26.42 -6.96 36.61
N THR A 40 25.31 -6.84 35.90
CA THR A 40 25.25 -6.34 34.53
C THR A 40 24.48 -5.02 34.52
N THR A 41 25.08 -4.00 33.90
CA THR A 41 24.47 -2.68 33.68
C THR A 41 24.07 -2.58 32.22
N GLY A 42 22.76 -2.52 31.95
CA GLY A 42 22.24 -2.48 30.58
C GLY A 42 20.93 -3.24 30.36
N GLY A 43 20.18 -3.48 31.43
CA GLY A 43 18.83 -4.04 31.36
C GLY A 43 18.79 -5.52 30.99
N VAL A 44 17.58 -5.98 30.67
CA VAL A 44 17.24 -7.37 30.32
C VAL A 44 18.10 -7.90 29.16
N TYR A 45 18.45 -7.03 28.21
CA TYR A 45 19.24 -7.39 27.05
C TYR A 45 20.65 -7.87 27.43
N ARG A 46 21.37 -7.12 28.28
CA ARG A 46 22.75 -7.48 28.64
C ARG A 46 22.86 -8.73 29.51
N VAL A 47 21.84 -9.03 30.32
CA VAL A 47 21.80 -10.27 31.11
C VAL A 47 21.53 -11.49 30.24
N LYS A 48 20.66 -11.39 29.22
CA LYS A 48 20.46 -12.45 28.22
C LYS A 48 21.75 -12.73 27.44
N GLN A 49 22.43 -11.68 26.97
CA GLN A 49 23.71 -11.80 26.27
C GLN A 49 24.81 -12.44 27.13
N HIS A 50 24.83 -12.11 28.43
CA HIS A 50 25.77 -12.70 29.38
C HIS A 50 25.53 -14.21 29.59
N LEU A 51 24.27 -14.65 29.66
CA LEU A 51 23.92 -16.06 29.83
C LEU A 51 24.24 -16.88 28.57
N VAL A 52 23.80 -16.43 27.39
CA VAL A 52 23.97 -17.15 26.12
C VAL A 52 25.43 -17.12 25.63
N GLY A 53 26.10 -15.97 25.76
CA GLY A 53 27.45 -15.75 25.22
C GLY A 53 27.48 -15.49 23.70
N GLY A 54 28.65 -15.09 23.17
CA GLY A 54 28.86 -14.83 21.73
C GLY A 54 28.71 -13.36 21.29
N PHE A 55 28.60 -12.41 22.23
CA PHE A 55 28.38 -11.00 21.91
C PHE A 55 29.59 -10.12 22.26
N LYS A 56 29.93 -9.18 21.37
CA LYS A 56 31.04 -8.22 21.55
C LYS A 56 30.91 -7.37 22.83
N ASN A 57 29.68 -7.07 23.24
CA ASN A 57 29.38 -6.12 24.32
C ASN A 57 29.11 -6.77 25.69
N SER A 58 29.20 -8.10 25.82
CA SER A 58 28.96 -8.80 27.10
C SER A 58 29.83 -10.05 27.22
N LYS A 59 30.63 -10.14 28.30
CA LYS A 59 31.44 -11.33 28.58
C LYS A 59 30.52 -12.52 28.88
N ARG A 60 30.72 -13.67 28.23
CA ARG A 60 29.95 -14.91 28.50
C ARG A 60 30.10 -15.34 29.97
N CYS A 61 29.01 -15.83 30.57
CA CYS A 61 29.04 -16.39 31.90
C CYS A 61 29.83 -17.71 31.93
N PRO A 62 30.93 -17.81 32.69
CA PRO A 62 31.75 -19.03 32.74
C PRO A 62 31.06 -20.17 33.49
N LYS A 63 30.17 -19.85 34.45
CA LYS A 63 29.50 -20.81 35.34
C LYS A 63 28.08 -21.20 34.92
N CYS A 64 27.60 -20.68 33.79
CA CYS A 64 26.25 -20.99 33.30
C CYS A 64 26.23 -22.40 32.66
N PRO A 65 25.38 -23.33 33.11
CA PRO A 65 25.26 -24.65 32.50
C PRO A 65 24.76 -24.59 31.04
N GLU A 66 25.18 -25.53 30.20
CA GLU A 66 24.86 -25.51 28.76
C GLU A 66 23.36 -25.60 28.48
N HIS A 67 22.61 -26.41 29.24
CA HIS A 67 21.15 -26.54 29.09
C HIS A 67 20.42 -25.20 29.29
N VAL A 68 20.91 -24.34 30.20
CA VAL A 68 20.34 -23.00 30.44
C VAL A 68 20.67 -22.05 29.30
N ARG A 69 21.86 -22.19 28.70
CA ARG A 69 22.26 -21.37 27.54
C ARG A 69 21.37 -21.67 26.34
N VAL A 70 21.07 -22.94 26.11
CA VAL A 70 20.20 -23.41 25.03
C VAL A 70 18.76 -22.93 25.27
N GLU A 71 18.19 -23.12 26.47
CA GLU A 71 16.82 -22.66 26.80
C GLU A 71 16.62 -21.15 26.56
N VAL A 72 17.58 -20.33 27.02
CA VAL A 72 17.50 -18.87 26.84
C VAL A 72 17.72 -18.46 25.37
N ARG A 73 18.55 -19.21 24.63
CA ARG A 73 18.80 -18.97 23.20
C ARG A 73 17.57 -19.32 22.37
N ASP A 74 17.00 -20.49 22.58
CA ASP A 74 15.88 -21.00 21.79
C ASP A 74 14.63 -20.13 21.97
N TYR A 75 14.33 -19.74 23.21
CA TYR A 75 13.23 -18.79 23.49
C TYR A 75 13.44 -17.43 22.81
N TYR A 76 14.68 -16.95 22.72
CA TYR A 76 15.01 -15.70 22.04
C TYR A 76 14.91 -15.81 20.51
N MET A 77 15.25 -16.97 19.93
CA MET A 77 15.09 -17.25 18.50
C MET A 77 13.60 -17.42 18.12
N ILE A 78 12.79 -18.06 18.96
CA ILE A 78 11.33 -18.17 18.76
C ILE A 78 10.64 -16.78 18.80
N GLN A 79 11.13 -15.86 19.65
CA GLN A 79 10.65 -14.47 19.65
C GLN A 79 11.04 -13.67 18.38
N LYS A 80 12.08 -14.09 17.65
CA LYS A 80 12.53 -13.49 16.39
C LYS A 80 11.63 -13.88 15.22
N GLU A 81 11.20 -15.14 15.16
CA GLU A 81 10.28 -15.65 14.12
C GLU A 81 8.86 -15.08 14.27
N SER A 82 8.42 -14.81 15.50
CA SER A 82 7.15 -14.14 15.80
C SER A 82 7.17 -12.61 15.66
N GLY A 83 8.28 -12.03 15.18
CA GLY A 83 8.39 -10.60 14.83
C GLY A 83 8.39 -9.62 16.01
N LYS A 84 8.56 -10.10 17.25
CA LYS A 84 8.42 -9.27 18.46
C LYS A 84 9.74 -8.67 18.99
N ASN A 85 10.90 -8.94 18.38
CA ASN A 85 12.16 -8.29 18.78
C ASN A 85 13.23 -8.32 17.67
N THR A 86 13.69 -7.15 17.21
CA THR A 86 14.75 -6.99 16.20
C THR A 86 16.12 -6.91 16.86
N ASP A 87 17.01 -7.88 16.61
CA ASP A 87 18.48 -7.70 16.52
C ASP A 87 19.16 -9.01 16.05
N VAL A 88 20.12 -8.90 15.13
CA VAL A 88 20.76 -10.02 14.40
C VAL A 88 21.98 -10.57 15.17
N PHE A 89 22.14 -11.89 15.22
CA PHE A 89 23.39 -12.57 15.61
C PHE A 89 24.28 -12.79 14.37
N PRO A 90 25.59 -12.52 14.43
CA PRO A 90 26.50 -12.91 13.36
C PRO A 90 26.78 -14.41 13.45
N THR A 91 26.52 -15.14 12.37
CA THR A 91 27.11 -16.46 12.11
C THR A 91 28.50 -16.26 11.53
N ASN A 92 29.50 -16.92 12.13
CA ASN A 92 30.89 -16.89 11.67
C ASN A 92 31.02 -17.60 10.31
N GLU A 93 31.36 -16.85 9.27
CA GLU A 93 32.24 -17.31 8.19
C GLU A 93 33.25 -16.18 7.93
N VAL A 94 34.51 -16.59 7.83
CA VAL A 94 35.72 -15.75 7.85
C VAL A 94 36.12 -15.49 6.40
N GLU A 95 36.52 -14.28 6.02
CA GLU A 95 37.55 -14.05 5.01
C GLU A 95 38.13 -12.61 5.14
N VAL A 96 39.44 -12.59 5.39
CA VAL A 96 40.56 -11.68 5.03
C VAL A 96 40.24 -10.24 4.53
N ASP A 97 40.99 -9.16 4.82
CA ASP A 97 42.45 -8.98 4.71
C ASP A 97 42.97 -7.77 5.52
N GLU A 98 44.25 -7.88 5.84
CA GLU A 98 45.30 -6.89 6.16
C GLU A 98 45.10 -5.45 5.67
N TYR A 99 45.55 -4.47 6.46
CA TYR A 99 46.64 -3.52 6.13
C TYR A 99 47.04 -2.74 7.39
N ASP A 100 48.31 -2.86 7.73
CA ASP A 100 49.06 -2.05 8.69
C ASP A 100 49.13 -0.58 8.29
N GLU A 101 49.24 0.31 9.27
CA GLU A 101 50.40 1.20 9.36
C GLU A 101 50.50 1.83 10.76
N GLU A 102 51.70 1.72 11.29
CA GLU A 102 52.22 2.30 12.52
C GLU A 102 52.31 3.83 12.37
N ASP A 103 52.17 4.58 13.47
CA ASP A 103 53.31 5.37 13.95
C ASP A 103 53.07 5.96 15.34
N ASP A 104 54.16 5.84 16.09
CA ASP A 104 54.43 6.25 17.45
C ASP A 104 54.61 7.78 17.57
N ASP A 105 54.66 8.23 18.82
CA ASP A 105 55.42 9.36 19.35
C ASP A 105 54.61 10.27 20.30
N GLY A 106 54.87 10.06 21.59
CA GLY A 106 55.75 11.01 22.29
C GLY A 106 55.10 12.23 22.96
N ALA A 107 55.10 12.17 24.29
CA ALA A 107 54.73 13.18 25.28
C ALA A 107 55.31 14.61 25.10
N GLY A 108 54.64 15.62 25.70
CA GLY A 108 55.31 16.88 26.07
C GLY A 108 54.41 18.09 26.38
N GLU A 109 54.52 18.60 27.60
CA GLU A 109 53.79 19.67 28.31
C GLU A 109 53.64 21.07 27.64
N GLY A 110 52.56 21.76 28.03
CA GLY A 110 52.63 23.10 28.64
C GLY A 110 52.59 24.35 27.74
N GLY A 111 51.47 25.09 27.77
CA GLY A 111 51.46 26.54 27.47
C GLY A 111 50.17 27.08 26.83
N SER A 112 49.41 27.89 27.58
CA SER A 112 48.19 28.58 27.13
C SER A 112 48.39 29.44 25.88
N LYS A 113 47.67 29.15 24.80
CA LYS A 113 47.39 30.07 23.68
C LYS A 113 45.92 29.96 23.25
N VAL A 114 45.34 31.14 22.97
CA VAL A 114 43.96 31.41 22.51
C VAL A 114 43.52 30.42 21.40
N PRO A 115 42.28 29.88 21.41
CA PRO A 115 41.89 28.86 20.44
C PRO A 115 41.74 29.46 19.03
N PRO A 116 42.22 28.76 17.98
CA PRO A 116 42.09 29.22 16.60
C PRO A 116 40.64 29.08 16.11
N LEU A 117 40.23 29.94 15.16
CA LEU A 117 38.98 29.77 14.43
C LEU A 117 38.94 28.37 13.81
N LYS A 118 37.92 27.58 14.18
CA LYS A 118 37.70 26.23 13.64
C LYS A 118 37.48 26.33 12.13
N LYS A 119 38.32 25.62 11.37
CA LYS A 119 38.07 25.37 9.94
C LYS A 119 36.67 24.76 9.77
N PRO A 120 35.96 25.04 8.66
CA PRO A 120 34.67 24.43 8.39
C PRO A 120 34.81 22.91 8.49
N LYS A 121 34.01 22.27 9.34
CA LYS A 121 33.98 20.80 9.40
C LYS A 121 33.59 20.29 8.01
N GLN A 122 34.36 19.35 7.45
CA GLN A 122 33.87 18.56 6.34
C GLN A 122 32.62 17.82 6.81
N ILE A 123 31.48 18.18 6.23
CA ILE A 123 30.18 17.58 6.51
C ILE A 123 30.19 16.19 5.88
N GLY A 124 30.36 15.16 6.70
CA GLY A 124 30.35 13.78 6.27
C GLY A 124 28.93 13.30 5.95
N PRO A 125 28.77 12.13 5.30
CA PRO A 125 27.46 11.53 5.02
C PRO A 125 26.61 11.39 6.30
N MET A 126 27.27 11.16 7.44
CA MET A 126 26.64 11.05 8.76
C MET A 126 26.05 12.37 9.27
N ASP A 127 26.61 13.52 8.88
CA ASP A 127 26.14 14.82 9.35
C ASP A 127 24.76 15.17 8.77
N LYS A 128 24.31 14.55 7.67
CA LYS A 128 22.93 14.70 7.16
C LYS A 128 21.86 14.20 8.14
N PHE A 129 22.21 13.23 8.99
CA PHE A 129 21.27 12.63 9.95
C PHE A 129 21.21 13.39 11.29
N TYR A 130 22.19 14.26 11.56
CA TYR A 130 22.28 15.07 12.78
C TYR A 130 22.18 16.58 12.54
N ALA A 131 22.38 17.04 11.29
CA ALA A 131 22.22 18.43 10.90
C ALA A 131 20.74 18.81 10.95
N LYS A 132 20.43 19.79 11.79
CA LYS A 132 19.10 20.41 11.81
C LYS A 132 18.82 21.04 10.45
N LYS A 133 17.62 20.83 9.91
CA LYS A 133 17.19 21.57 8.72
C LYS A 133 17.24 23.07 9.02
N PRO A 134 17.56 23.94 8.05
CA PRO A 134 17.64 25.39 8.27
C PRO A 134 16.36 25.96 8.92
N GLU A 135 15.22 25.39 8.56
CA GLU A 135 13.87 25.72 9.08
C GLU A 135 13.71 25.43 10.59
N ASP A 136 14.42 24.43 11.11
CA ASP A 136 14.38 24.02 12.53
C ASP A 136 15.36 24.81 13.41
N ILE A 137 16.23 25.64 12.82
CA ILE A 137 17.17 26.50 13.55
C ILE A 137 16.44 27.69 14.18
N LEU A 138 15.38 28.18 13.51
CA LEU A 138 14.57 29.33 13.96
C LEU A 138 13.57 28.96 15.07
N LYS A 139 13.22 27.67 15.21
CA LYS A 139 12.37 27.19 16.30
C LYS A 139 13.25 26.79 17.48
N GLY A 140 13.43 27.72 18.40
CA GLY A 140 14.12 27.51 19.67
C GLY A 140 13.71 26.19 20.34
N ARG A 141 14.68 25.60 21.06
CA ARG A 141 14.75 24.28 21.71
C ARG A 141 13.49 23.84 22.50
N LYS A 142 12.35 23.67 21.84
CA LYS A 142 11.13 23.08 22.39
C LYS A 142 10.74 21.84 21.58
N GLY A 143 11.01 20.67 22.14
CA GLY A 143 10.26 19.45 21.85
C GLY A 143 10.55 18.70 20.54
N GLY A 144 11.72 18.85 19.91
CA GLY A 144 12.09 17.97 18.80
C GLY A 144 12.43 16.56 19.28
N LYS A 145 11.56 15.56 19.02
CA LYS A 145 11.96 14.15 19.11
C LYS A 145 13.14 13.94 18.16
N GLN A 146 14.26 13.43 18.68
CA GLN A 146 15.38 12.99 17.85
C GLN A 146 14.87 11.85 16.94
N GLN A 147 14.89 12.08 15.63
CA GLN A 147 14.49 11.06 14.66
C GLN A 147 15.48 9.90 14.71
N THR A 148 14.97 8.66 14.69
CA THR A 148 15.84 7.49 14.63
C THR A 148 16.44 7.36 13.23
N ILE A 149 17.62 6.74 13.10
CA ILE A 149 18.26 6.51 11.79
C ILE A 149 17.31 5.74 10.85
N ASN A 150 16.52 4.81 11.39
CA ASN A 150 15.51 4.08 10.64
C ASN A 150 14.37 4.96 10.14
N GLU A 151 13.92 5.94 10.93
CA GLU A 151 12.91 6.91 10.50
C GLU A 151 13.42 7.81 9.39
N VAL A 152 14.67 8.30 9.50
CA VAL A 152 15.28 9.15 8.46
C VAL A 152 15.52 8.35 7.18
N CYS A 153 16.06 7.13 7.27
CA CYS A 153 16.26 6.26 6.12
C CYS A 153 14.95 5.89 5.42
N ARG A 154 13.90 5.53 6.17
CA ARG A 154 12.57 5.25 5.60
C ARG A 154 11.95 6.49 4.96
N LYS A 155 12.16 7.66 5.55
CA LYS A 155 11.71 8.93 4.99
C LYS A 155 12.43 9.25 3.68
N ASP A 156 13.76 9.08 3.63
CA ASP A 156 14.55 9.29 2.42
C ASP A 156 14.17 8.32 1.30
N LEU A 157 13.91 7.04 1.62
CA LEU A 157 13.41 6.05 0.66
C LEU A 157 12.03 6.41 0.13
N ARG A 158 11.12 6.85 1.02
CA ARG A 158 9.80 7.33 0.64
C ARG A 158 9.90 8.55 -0.26
N ASP A 159 10.71 9.54 0.11
CA ASP A 159 10.86 10.78 -0.65
C ASP A 159 11.42 10.51 -2.05
N LYS A 160 12.36 9.57 -2.19
CA LYS A 160 12.83 9.08 -3.50
C LYS A 160 11.72 8.40 -4.30
N ALA A 161 10.98 7.47 -3.71
CA ALA A 161 9.89 6.78 -4.39
C ALA A 161 8.80 7.76 -4.86
N CYS A 162 8.37 8.66 -3.97
CA CYS A 162 7.40 9.71 -4.29
C CYS A 162 7.89 10.63 -5.41
N LYS A 163 9.19 10.97 -5.44
CA LYS A 163 9.77 11.77 -6.52
C LYS A 163 9.69 11.08 -7.88
N GLU A 164 10.01 9.79 -7.95
CA GLU A 164 9.93 9.04 -9.21
C GLU A 164 8.48 8.84 -9.68
N ILE A 165 7.55 8.57 -8.74
CA ILE A 165 6.11 8.51 -9.04
C ILE A 165 5.62 9.87 -9.58
N ALA A 166 5.97 10.97 -8.93
CA ALA A 166 5.57 12.31 -9.36
C ALA A 166 6.11 12.63 -10.76
N ARG A 167 7.37 12.28 -11.03
CA ARG A 167 7.98 12.44 -12.35
C ARG A 167 7.21 11.65 -13.41
N TRP A 168 6.86 10.39 -13.13
CA TRP A 168 6.06 9.58 -14.04
C TRP A 168 4.67 10.17 -14.29
N PHE A 169 4.00 10.72 -13.26
CA PHE A 169 2.73 11.45 -13.43
C PHE A 169 2.86 12.64 -14.38
N TYR A 170 3.94 13.42 -14.26
CA TYR A 170 4.19 14.57 -15.13
C TYR A 170 4.52 14.15 -16.56
N ASP A 171 5.41 13.16 -16.72
CA ASP A 171 5.84 12.66 -18.02
C ASP A 171 4.68 12.01 -18.79
N ALA A 172 3.81 11.26 -18.09
CA ALA A 172 2.62 10.63 -18.68
C ALA A 172 1.42 11.58 -18.82
N GLY A 173 1.49 12.81 -18.30
CA GLY A 173 0.38 13.78 -18.34
C GLY A 173 -0.85 13.34 -17.55
N LEU A 174 -0.67 12.60 -16.44
CA LEU A 174 -1.78 12.10 -15.63
C LEU A 174 -2.37 13.20 -14.75
N PRO A 175 -3.71 13.29 -14.63
CA PRO A 175 -4.33 14.23 -13.72
C PRO A 175 -4.05 13.82 -12.27
N PHE A 176 -3.81 14.79 -11.37
CA PHE A 176 -3.38 14.50 -10.00
C PHE A 176 -4.41 13.74 -9.16
N ASN A 177 -5.69 13.84 -9.51
CA ASN A 177 -6.74 13.04 -8.89
C ASN A 177 -6.57 11.54 -9.15
N ALA A 178 -5.77 11.11 -10.14
CA ALA A 178 -5.47 9.70 -10.37
C ALA A 178 -4.83 9.03 -9.14
N ALA A 179 -4.09 9.79 -8.32
CA ALA A 179 -3.48 9.28 -7.09
C ALA A 179 -4.50 9.06 -5.94
N SER A 180 -5.75 9.51 -6.09
CA SER A 180 -6.83 9.32 -5.10
C SER A 180 -7.71 8.10 -5.37
N TYR A 181 -7.54 7.42 -6.50
CA TYR A 181 -8.28 6.18 -6.77
C TYR A 181 -7.73 5.02 -5.94
N ASP A 182 -8.61 4.20 -5.37
CA ASP A 182 -8.23 3.02 -4.61
C ASP A 182 -7.35 2.06 -5.43
N SER A 183 -7.60 1.96 -6.74
CA SER A 183 -6.79 1.16 -7.67
C SER A 183 -5.32 1.57 -7.69
N PHE A 184 -5.00 2.86 -7.50
CA PHE A 184 -3.62 3.33 -7.40
C PHE A 184 -2.96 2.82 -6.11
N HIS A 185 -3.66 2.90 -4.99
CA HIS A 185 -3.16 2.38 -3.70
C HIS A 185 -2.95 0.86 -3.74
N ILE A 186 -3.91 0.13 -4.30
CA ILE A 186 -3.83 -1.33 -4.48
C ILE A 186 -2.64 -1.69 -5.38
N ALA A 187 -2.43 -0.97 -6.49
CA ALA A 187 -1.30 -1.20 -7.38
C ALA A 187 0.05 -0.96 -6.69
N MET A 188 0.19 0.12 -5.92
CA MET A 188 1.43 0.41 -5.18
C MET A 188 1.72 -0.62 -4.09
N GLU A 189 0.70 -1.08 -3.39
CA GLU A 189 0.83 -2.14 -2.40
C GLU A 189 1.23 -3.48 -3.06
N ALA A 190 0.63 -3.84 -4.20
CA ALA A 190 0.99 -5.05 -4.93
C ALA A 190 2.46 -5.04 -5.41
N VAL A 191 2.93 -3.89 -5.90
CA VAL A 191 4.35 -3.71 -6.27
C VAL A 191 5.26 -3.82 -5.04
N ALA A 192 4.86 -3.22 -3.91
CA ALA A 192 5.63 -3.28 -2.66
C ALA A 192 5.71 -4.71 -2.09
N GLN A 193 4.63 -5.48 -2.17
CA GLN A 193 4.57 -6.88 -1.73
C GLN A 193 5.42 -7.81 -2.60
N PHE A 194 5.49 -7.56 -3.92
CA PHE A 194 6.41 -8.29 -4.80
C PHE A 194 7.87 -8.02 -4.40
N GLY A 195 8.20 -6.76 -4.10
CA GLY A 195 9.53 -6.35 -3.66
C GLY A 195 10.53 -6.15 -4.81
N PRO A 196 11.85 -6.11 -4.51
CA PRO A 196 12.89 -5.87 -5.50
C PRO A 196 12.86 -6.89 -6.64
N GLY A 197 13.01 -6.41 -7.88
CA GLY A 197 12.99 -7.26 -9.08
C GLY A 197 11.66 -7.31 -9.81
N PHE A 198 10.62 -6.63 -9.30
CA PHE A 198 9.39 -6.41 -10.05
C PHE A 198 9.70 -5.73 -11.39
N LYS A 199 9.23 -6.33 -12.49
CA LYS A 199 9.29 -5.76 -13.82
C LYS A 199 7.92 -5.16 -14.14
N PRO A 200 7.82 -3.83 -14.32
CA PRO A 200 6.57 -3.20 -14.74
C PRO A 200 6.04 -3.82 -16.04
N PRO A 201 4.72 -3.91 -16.21
CA PRO A 201 4.13 -4.48 -17.41
C PRO A 201 4.47 -3.64 -18.63
N SER A 202 4.78 -4.32 -19.74
CA SER A 202 5.01 -3.67 -21.03
C SER A 202 3.72 -3.11 -21.64
N MET A 203 3.85 -2.19 -22.60
CA MET A 203 2.70 -1.68 -23.36
C MET A 203 1.90 -2.80 -24.03
N HIS A 204 2.58 -3.84 -24.54
CA HIS A 204 1.90 -4.98 -25.14
C HIS A 204 1.10 -5.78 -24.11
N GLU A 205 1.69 -6.06 -22.95
CA GLU A 205 1.00 -6.77 -21.85
C GLU A 205 -0.22 -6.00 -21.35
N LEU A 206 -0.11 -4.69 -21.18
CA LEU A 206 -1.23 -3.84 -20.78
C LEU A 206 -2.35 -3.86 -21.82
N ARG A 207 -2.04 -3.64 -23.10
CA ARG A 207 -3.03 -3.47 -24.16
C ARG A 207 -3.75 -4.77 -24.53
N VAL A 208 -3.09 -5.93 -24.40
CA VAL A 208 -3.60 -7.19 -24.96
C VAL A 208 -3.99 -8.19 -23.87
N PRO A 209 -3.07 -8.92 -23.21
CA PRO A 209 -3.46 -9.94 -22.25
C PRO A 209 -4.11 -9.37 -20.99
N LEU A 210 -3.55 -8.32 -20.37
CA LEU A 210 -4.10 -7.78 -19.13
C LEU A 210 -5.46 -7.13 -19.35
N LEU A 211 -5.64 -6.38 -20.44
CA LEU A 211 -6.95 -5.83 -20.81
C LEU A 211 -7.98 -6.94 -21.08
N LYS A 212 -7.60 -8.03 -21.76
CA LYS A 212 -8.51 -9.16 -21.99
C LYS A 212 -8.93 -9.83 -20.68
N ASN A 213 -7.99 -10.02 -19.76
CA ASN A 213 -8.27 -10.59 -18.45
C ASN A 213 -9.22 -9.70 -17.64
N GLU A 214 -9.02 -8.38 -17.67
CA GLU A 214 -9.92 -7.43 -16.99
C GLU A 214 -11.32 -7.49 -17.59
N VAL A 215 -11.44 -7.50 -18.92
CA VAL A 215 -12.73 -7.64 -19.62
C VAL A 215 -13.42 -8.95 -19.23
N GLU A 216 -12.69 -10.06 -19.13
CA GLU A 216 -13.24 -11.34 -18.69
C GLU A 216 -13.70 -11.29 -17.23
N SER A 217 -12.91 -10.67 -16.34
CA SER A 217 -13.29 -10.46 -14.94
C SER A 217 -14.59 -9.67 -14.82
N THR A 218 -14.69 -8.52 -15.51
CA THR A 218 -15.92 -7.72 -15.55
C THR A 218 -17.08 -8.54 -16.12
N GLN A 219 -16.87 -9.32 -17.19
CA GLN A 219 -17.92 -10.17 -17.75
C GLN A 219 -18.41 -11.25 -16.79
N ASN A 220 -17.51 -11.78 -15.94
CA ASN A 220 -17.88 -12.74 -14.91
C ASN A 220 -18.76 -12.09 -13.84
N GLU A 221 -18.44 -10.87 -13.40
CA GLU A 221 -19.28 -10.09 -12.48
C GLU A 221 -20.66 -9.78 -13.09
N LEU A 222 -20.70 -9.51 -14.41
CA LEU A 222 -21.96 -9.27 -15.13
C LEU A 222 -22.89 -10.47 -15.20
N LYS A 223 -22.41 -11.72 -14.99
CA LYS A 223 -23.28 -12.90 -14.98
C LYS A 223 -24.38 -12.78 -13.93
N ASP A 224 -24.06 -12.19 -12.78
CA ASP A 224 -25.03 -12.02 -11.71
C ASP A 224 -26.01 -10.87 -11.95
N TYR A 225 -25.71 -9.94 -12.86
CA TYR A 225 -26.66 -8.96 -13.38
C TYR A 225 -27.59 -9.62 -14.40
N LYS A 226 -27.05 -10.42 -15.33
CA LYS A 226 -27.83 -11.14 -16.35
C LYS A 226 -28.86 -12.09 -15.73
N LYS A 227 -28.51 -12.79 -14.66
CA LYS A 227 -29.46 -13.63 -13.90
C LYS A 227 -30.64 -12.81 -13.38
N GLU A 228 -30.39 -11.59 -12.91
CA GLU A 228 -31.45 -10.71 -12.44
C GLU A 228 -32.30 -10.15 -13.57
N TRP A 229 -31.67 -9.80 -14.70
CA TRP A 229 -32.39 -9.36 -15.90
C TRP A 229 -33.38 -10.44 -16.36
N ALA A 230 -33.03 -11.72 -16.25
CA ALA A 230 -33.95 -12.82 -16.54
C ALA A 230 -35.09 -13.00 -15.53
N LEU A 231 -34.91 -12.58 -14.28
CA LEU A 231 -35.93 -12.72 -13.23
C LEU A 231 -36.90 -11.54 -13.17
N LYS A 232 -36.39 -10.32 -13.36
CA LYS A 232 -37.14 -9.07 -13.14
C LYS A 232 -37.26 -8.21 -14.40
N GLY A 233 -36.55 -8.57 -15.46
CA GLY A 233 -36.37 -7.72 -16.62
C GLY A 233 -35.36 -6.59 -16.40
N CYS A 234 -35.02 -5.89 -17.48
CA CYS A 234 -34.14 -4.74 -17.49
C CYS A 234 -34.60 -3.69 -18.51
N SER A 235 -34.11 -2.46 -18.35
CA SER A 235 -34.34 -1.35 -19.28
C SER A 235 -33.07 -1.04 -20.05
N ILE A 236 -33.14 -0.96 -21.37
CA ILE A 236 -32.02 -0.49 -22.19
C ILE A 236 -32.08 1.03 -22.23
N LEU A 237 -30.96 1.70 -21.97
CA LEU A 237 -30.79 3.14 -22.07
C LEU A 237 -29.84 3.42 -23.23
N SER A 238 -30.30 4.23 -24.19
CA SER A 238 -29.48 4.69 -25.31
C SER A 238 -29.38 6.20 -25.31
N ASP A 239 -28.15 6.70 -25.32
CA ASP A 239 -27.87 8.13 -25.40
C ASP A 239 -26.89 8.42 -26.53
N GLY A 240 -27.23 9.38 -27.38
CA GLY A 240 -26.42 9.78 -28.54
C GLY A 240 -25.93 11.21 -28.37
N TRP A 241 -24.62 11.42 -28.37
CA TRP A 241 -24.05 12.75 -28.31
C TRP A 241 -23.05 12.99 -29.45
N ARG A 242 -22.86 14.27 -29.77
CA ARG A 242 -21.90 14.73 -30.78
C ARG A 242 -20.80 15.52 -30.09
N ASP A 243 -19.58 15.04 -30.20
CA ASP A 243 -18.39 15.81 -29.89
C ASP A 243 -18.07 16.72 -31.08
N SER A 244 -18.35 18.01 -30.95
CA SER A 244 -18.06 19.00 -31.99
C SER A 244 -16.56 19.28 -32.16
N THR A 245 -15.74 18.99 -31.14
CA THR A 245 -14.30 19.23 -31.16
C THR A 245 -13.58 18.15 -31.94
N VAL A 246 -13.91 16.89 -31.64
CA VAL A 246 -13.30 15.72 -32.30
C VAL A 246 -14.11 15.32 -33.56
N GLN A 247 -15.25 15.99 -33.81
CA GLN A 247 -16.20 15.68 -34.87
C GLN A 247 -16.66 14.22 -34.84
N LYS A 248 -16.86 13.71 -33.62
CA LYS A 248 -17.28 12.33 -33.40
C LYS A 248 -18.72 12.26 -32.93
N ASP A 249 -19.43 11.32 -33.51
CA ASP A 249 -20.77 10.98 -33.12
C ASP A 249 -20.76 9.65 -32.38
N ILE A 250 -21.18 9.67 -31.12
CA ILE A 250 -21.07 8.51 -30.23
C ILE A 250 -22.45 8.14 -29.72
N VAL A 251 -22.76 6.84 -29.77
CA VAL A 251 -23.97 6.27 -29.15
C VAL A 251 -23.56 5.32 -28.03
N ASN A 252 -24.05 5.57 -26.83
CA ASN A 252 -23.79 4.78 -25.65
C ASN A 252 -25.02 3.93 -25.31
N PHE A 253 -24.77 2.66 -24.98
CA PHE A 253 -25.78 1.73 -24.50
C PHE A 253 -25.48 1.32 -23.06
N LEU A 254 -26.47 1.52 -22.21
CA LEU A 254 -26.48 1.08 -20.82
C LEU A 254 -27.69 0.19 -20.59
N VAL A 255 -27.61 -0.69 -19.59
CA VAL A 255 -28.73 -1.50 -19.11
C VAL A 255 -28.95 -1.19 -17.66
N ASN A 256 -30.18 -0.86 -17.29
CA ASN A 256 -30.56 -0.62 -15.92
C ASN A 256 -31.47 -1.72 -15.39
N SER A 257 -31.16 -2.22 -14.20
CA SER A 257 -32.00 -3.14 -13.44
C SER A 257 -32.03 -2.72 -11.96
N PRO A 258 -32.90 -3.30 -11.12
CA PRO A 258 -32.96 -2.95 -9.70
C PRO A 258 -31.61 -3.08 -8.95
N LYS A 259 -30.73 -3.98 -9.36
CA LYS A 259 -29.35 -4.11 -8.84
C LYS A 259 -28.36 -3.06 -9.34
N GLY A 260 -28.70 -2.30 -10.37
CA GLY A 260 -27.91 -1.17 -10.83
C GLY A 260 -27.79 -1.08 -12.34
N SER A 261 -27.01 -0.09 -12.78
CA SER A 261 -26.75 0.18 -14.19
C SER A 261 -25.43 -0.42 -14.65
N VAL A 262 -25.44 -1.00 -15.85
CA VAL A 262 -24.28 -1.60 -16.51
C VAL A 262 -24.06 -0.90 -17.84
N PHE A 263 -22.84 -0.42 -18.07
CA PHE A 263 -22.43 0.03 -19.40
C PHE A 263 -22.16 -1.18 -20.31
N LEU A 264 -22.83 -1.26 -21.45
CA LEU A 264 -22.65 -2.38 -22.38
C LEU A 264 -21.65 -2.07 -23.49
N LYS A 265 -21.82 -0.93 -24.17
CA LYS A 265 -21.02 -0.58 -25.33
C LYS A 265 -21.17 0.89 -25.68
N SER A 266 -20.14 1.45 -26.30
CA SER A 266 -20.18 2.70 -27.02
C SER A 266 -19.85 2.45 -28.49
N LEU A 267 -20.59 3.08 -29.41
CA LEU A 267 -20.41 2.99 -30.85
C LEU A 267 -20.01 4.35 -31.41
N ASP A 268 -18.92 4.38 -32.17
CA ASP A 268 -18.58 5.52 -33.03
C ASP A 268 -19.42 5.41 -34.32
N VAL A 269 -20.33 6.34 -34.52
CA VAL A 269 -21.28 6.40 -35.65
C VAL A 269 -21.03 7.63 -36.53
N SER A 270 -19.83 8.23 -36.45
CA SER A 270 -19.45 9.44 -37.19
C SER A 270 -19.59 9.30 -38.70
N GLU A 271 -19.28 8.12 -39.24
CA GLU A 271 -19.35 7.83 -40.67
C GLU A 271 -20.75 7.36 -41.13
N ILE A 272 -21.66 7.12 -40.18
CA ILE A 272 -22.97 6.55 -40.47
C ILE A 272 -24.02 7.66 -40.50
N LYS A 273 -24.89 7.63 -41.50
CA LYS A 273 -26.07 8.51 -41.49
C LYS A 273 -26.93 8.15 -40.29
N LYS A 274 -27.10 9.10 -39.35
CA LYS A 274 -27.98 8.98 -38.18
C LYS A 274 -29.45 9.02 -38.56
N ASP A 275 -29.89 8.19 -39.48
CA ASP A 275 -31.31 8.05 -39.78
C ASP A 275 -32.00 7.14 -38.75
N ALA A 276 -33.33 7.21 -38.73
CA ALA A 276 -34.14 6.46 -37.79
C ALA A 276 -33.99 4.94 -37.96
N ASN A 277 -33.70 4.47 -39.19
CA ASN A 277 -33.54 3.05 -39.50
C ASN A 277 -32.25 2.48 -38.93
N THR A 278 -31.16 3.23 -39.03
CA THR A 278 -29.87 2.80 -38.48
C THR A 278 -29.92 2.75 -36.97
N LEU A 279 -30.48 3.77 -36.33
CA LEU A 279 -30.69 3.78 -34.87
C LEU A 279 -31.60 2.63 -34.44
N PHE A 280 -32.67 2.37 -35.18
CA PHE A 280 -33.56 1.25 -34.92
C PHE A 280 -32.79 -0.09 -34.94
N LYS A 281 -31.99 -0.36 -35.98
CA LYS A 281 -31.16 -1.57 -36.06
C LYS A 281 -30.18 -1.70 -34.89
N MET A 282 -29.53 -0.60 -34.50
CA MET A 282 -28.62 -0.63 -33.35
C MET A 282 -29.33 -0.97 -32.05
N LEU A 283 -30.56 -0.48 -31.86
CA LEU A 283 -31.38 -0.82 -30.69
C LEU A 283 -31.84 -2.28 -30.74
N ASP A 284 -32.26 -2.75 -31.91
CA ASP A 284 -32.69 -4.12 -32.17
C ASP A 284 -31.56 -5.12 -31.86
N ASP A 285 -30.35 -4.87 -32.37
CA ASP A 285 -29.15 -5.65 -32.07
C ASP A 285 -28.86 -5.74 -30.55
N MET A 286 -29.16 -4.67 -29.80
CA MET A 286 -28.98 -4.66 -28.34
C MET A 286 -30.07 -5.46 -27.62
N VAL A 287 -31.31 -5.39 -28.08
CA VAL A 287 -32.41 -6.20 -27.55
C VAL A 287 -32.13 -7.68 -27.79
N GLU A 288 -31.77 -8.07 -29.02
CA GLU A 288 -31.41 -9.45 -29.36
C GLU A 288 -30.26 -9.97 -28.50
N LYS A 289 -29.22 -9.15 -28.30
CA LYS A 289 -28.06 -9.52 -27.47
C LYS A 289 -28.40 -9.77 -26.00
N ILE A 290 -29.41 -9.10 -25.46
CA ILE A 290 -29.85 -9.25 -24.07
C ILE A 290 -30.89 -10.37 -23.93
N GLY A 291 -31.64 -10.64 -24.99
CA GLY A 291 -32.82 -11.50 -24.98
C GLY A 291 -34.07 -10.66 -24.79
N GLU A 292 -34.98 -10.76 -25.75
CA GLU A 292 -36.23 -10.00 -25.81
C GLU A 292 -37.09 -10.18 -24.55
N GLU A 293 -37.10 -11.40 -24.01
CA GLU A 293 -37.82 -11.78 -22.79
C GLU A 293 -37.30 -11.08 -21.54
N ASN A 294 -36.07 -10.58 -21.59
CA ASN A 294 -35.40 -9.90 -20.47
C ASN A 294 -35.54 -8.37 -20.55
N VAL A 295 -36.08 -7.82 -21.65
CA VAL A 295 -36.17 -6.37 -21.89
C VAL A 295 -37.59 -5.86 -21.66
N VAL A 296 -37.73 -4.96 -20.69
CA VAL A 296 -39.04 -4.37 -20.30
C VAL A 296 -39.33 -3.09 -21.07
N GLN A 297 -38.29 -2.30 -21.36
CA GLN A 297 -38.39 -1.02 -22.08
C GLN A 297 -37.04 -0.61 -22.68
N VAL A 298 -37.11 0.22 -23.72
CA VAL A 298 -35.97 0.91 -24.30
C VAL A 298 -36.20 2.41 -24.11
N VAL A 299 -35.27 3.07 -23.42
CA VAL A 299 -35.32 4.48 -23.07
C VAL A 299 -34.29 5.21 -23.91
N THR A 300 -34.74 6.22 -24.64
CA THR A 300 -33.90 7.03 -25.53
C THR A 300 -34.11 8.51 -25.25
N ASP A 301 -33.20 9.34 -25.77
CA ASP A 301 -33.43 10.78 -25.83
C ASP A 301 -34.66 11.14 -26.70
N ASN A 302 -35.04 12.41 -26.65
CA ASN A 302 -36.16 12.96 -27.43
C ASN A 302 -35.73 13.52 -28.81
N ALA A 303 -34.52 13.20 -29.28
CA ALA A 303 -34.08 13.67 -30.58
C ALA A 303 -34.93 13.03 -31.69
N SER A 304 -35.20 13.80 -32.75
CA SER A 304 -36.20 13.43 -33.76
C SER A 304 -35.97 12.06 -34.39
N ASN A 305 -34.71 11.62 -34.50
CA ASN A 305 -34.35 10.35 -35.12
C ASN A 305 -34.60 9.17 -34.17
N TYR A 306 -34.40 9.35 -32.86
CA TYR A 306 -34.77 8.36 -31.85
C TYR A 306 -36.27 8.23 -31.70
N VAL A 307 -37.02 9.35 -31.72
CA VAL A 307 -38.50 9.31 -31.71
C VAL A 307 -39.04 8.54 -32.92
N LYS A 308 -38.46 8.75 -34.11
CA LYS A 308 -38.80 7.99 -35.32
C LYS A 308 -38.40 6.53 -35.21
N ALA A 309 -37.18 6.24 -34.75
CA ALA A 309 -36.68 4.88 -34.54
C ALA A 309 -37.61 4.10 -33.60
N GLY A 310 -38.05 4.74 -32.51
CA GLY A 310 -38.92 4.10 -31.54
C GLY A 310 -40.35 3.83 -32.04
N ARG A 311 -40.81 4.55 -33.07
CA ARG A 311 -42.07 4.18 -33.74
C ARG A 311 -41.95 2.87 -34.53
N TYR A 312 -40.77 2.56 -35.07
CA TYR A 312 -40.51 1.26 -35.71
C TYR A 312 -40.47 0.14 -34.67
N THR A 313 -39.84 0.36 -33.51
CA THR A 313 -39.76 -0.66 -32.45
C THR A 313 -41.12 -1.00 -31.83
N LYS A 314 -42.02 -0.01 -31.64
CA LYS A 314 -43.37 -0.25 -31.13
C LYS A 314 -44.21 -1.18 -32.02
N GLN A 315 -43.84 -1.36 -33.29
CA GLN A 315 -44.52 -2.27 -34.22
C GLN A 315 -44.05 -3.73 -34.07
N LEU A 316 -42.94 -3.99 -33.38
CA LEU A 316 -42.31 -5.32 -33.27
C LEU A 316 -42.57 -6.03 -31.93
N THR A 317 -43.57 -5.60 -31.15
CA THR A 317 -43.98 -6.27 -29.90
C THR A 317 -43.01 -6.10 -28.72
N TYR A 318 -42.08 -5.15 -28.77
CA TYR A 318 -41.26 -4.79 -27.61
C TYR A 318 -41.81 -3.52 -26.94
N ALA A 319 -42.11 -3.65 -25.64
CA ALA A 319 -41.56 -2.78 -24.60
C ALA A 319 -41.66 -1.25 -24.84
N TYR A 320 -42.52 -0.56 -24.10
CA TYR A 320 -42.79 0.88 -24.17
C TYR A 320 -41.52 1.73 -24.36
N ILE A 321 -41.35 2.37 -25.52
CA ILE A 321 -40.34 3.41 -25.67
C ILE A 321 -40.79 4.66 -24.94
N VAL A 322 -40.11 4.94 -23.85
CA VAL A 322 -40.26 6.16 -23.06
C VAL A 322 -39.16 7.12 -23.52
N THR A 323 -39.57 8.13 -24.29
CA THR A 323 -38.75 9.32 -24.50
C THR A 323 -38.68 10.05 -23.17
N CYS A 324 -37.47 10.36 -22.66
CA CYS A 324 -37.32 11.15 -21.45
C CYS A 324 -38.10 12.48 -21.56
N PHE A 325 -39.28 12.54 -20.94
CA PHE A 325 -39.90 13.79 -20.51
C PHE A 325 -39.35 14.10 -19.12
N GLU A 326 -38.97 15.36 -18.88
CA GLU A 326 -38.50 15.82 -17.58
C GLU A 326 -39.39 15.28 -16.44
N SER A 327 -38.73 14.65 -15.46
CA SER A 327 -39.13 14.53 -14.05
C SER A 327 -39.81 13.26 -13.50
N SER A 328 -40.12 12.21 -14.27
CA SER A 328 -40.93 11.10 -13.69
C SER A 328 -40.40 9.66 -13.78
N CYS A 329 -39.23 9.40 -14.37
CA CYS A 329 -38.85 8.01 -14.73
C CYS A 329 -38.01 7.22 -13.70
N PHE A 330 -37.59 7.79 -12.57
CA PHE A 330 -36.68 7.11 -11.63
C PHE A 330 -37.34 6.50 -10.39
N SER A 331 -38.67 6.42 -10.33
CA SER A 331 -39.39 5.85 -9.19
C SER A 331 -40.25 4.67 -9.62
N LEU A 332 -39.64 3.52 -9.87
CA LEU A 332 -40.31 2.20 -9.85
C LEU A 332 -39.43 1.17 -9.16
#